data_AF-A0A7S2STF9-F1
#
_entry.id   AF-A0A7S2STF9-F1
#
_cell.length_a   1.000
_cell.length_b   1.000
_cell.length_c   1.000
_cell.angle_alpha   90.00
_cell.angle_beta   90.00
_cell.angle_gamma   90.00
#
_symmetry.space_group_name_H-M   'P 1'
#
loop_
_entity.id
_entity.type
_entity.pdbx_description
1 polymer ?
#
loop_
_entity_poly.entity_id
_entity_poly.type
_entity_poly.pdbx_seq_one_letter_code
_entity_poly.pdbx_strand_id
1 'polypeptide(L)'
;AGDSSSHPAHFAVHEGLLYFGADGGEFGRELWRTDGSEPGTEQVKDIFPLGTGSAPAWLTSWNGWLYFTASGVDTTWMLEWQLVDECGGFRQSGFDPRVRFAVSAETTWNP
;
A
#
# COMPACT_ATOMS: atom_id res chain seq x y z
N ALA A 1 -14.35 8.67 27.63
CA ALA A 1 -14.88 9.03 26.30
C ALA A 1 -13.71 9.54 25.48
N GLY A 2 -13.45 8.93 24.33
CA GLY A 2 -12.29 9.26 23.49
C GLY A 2 -12.53 10.56 22.74
N ASP A 3 -11.68 11.55 23.02
CA ASP A 3 -11.74 12.88 22.41
C ASP A 3 -10.66 13.02 21.32
N SER A 4 -10.60 12.01 20.45
CA SER A 4 -9.69 11.98 19.30
C SER A 4 -10.51 11.85 18.04
N SER A 5 -10.68 12.98 17.35
CA SER A 5 -11.25 13.03 15.99
C SER A 5 -10.54 12.01 15.09
N SER A 6 -11.30 11.18 14.37
CA SER A 6 -10.73 10.33 13.32
C SER A 6 -10.49 11.15 12.05
N HIS A 7 -9.39 10.88 11.38
CA HIS A 7 -9.06 11.45 10.08
C HIS A 7 -8.99 10.30 9.06
N PRO A 8 -10.14 9.72 8.66
CA PRO A 8 -10.15 8.71 7.61
C PRO A 8 -9.67 9.36 6.31
N ALA A 9 -8.53 8.89 5.82
CA ALA A 9 -7.90 9.36 4.59
C ALA A 9 -7.26 8.17 3.87
N HIS A 10 -6.96 8.37 2.59
CA HIS A 10 -6.26 7.39 1.75
C HIS A 10 -7.02 6.05 1.64
N PHE A 11 -8.15 6.09 0.96
CA PHE A 11 -8.92 4.91 0.59
C PHE A 11 -9.43 5.04 -0.85
N ALA A 12 -9.63 3.91 -1.51
CA ALA A 12 -10.17 3.86 -2.86
C ALA A 12 -11.03 2.62 -3.05
N VAL A 13 -12.06 2.74 -3.89
CA VAL A 13 -12.81 1.57 -4.37
C VAL A 13 -12.16 1.07 -5.65
N HIS A 14 -11.83 -0.22 -5.68
CA HIS A 14 -11.25 -0.89 -6.84
C HIS A 14 -11.88 -2.28 -7.00
N GLU A 15 -12.37 -2.58 -8.20
CA GLU A 15 -13.05 -3.87 -8.52
C GLU A 15 -14.15 -4.28 -7.52
N GLY A 16 -14.87 -3.31 -6.95
CA GLY A 16 -15.97 -3.56 -6.01
C GLY A 16 -15.55 -3.74 -4.55
N LEU A 17 -14.26 -3.64 -4.24
CA LEU A 17 -13.73 -3.69 -2.87
C LEU A 17 -13.23 -2.31 -2.45
N LEU A 18 -13.40 -1.98 -1.17
CA LEU A 18 -12.80 -0.80 -0.56
C LEU A 18 -11.39 -1.15 -0.07
N TYR A 19 -10.39 -0.43 -0.54
CA TYR A 19 -9.01 -0.52 -0.09
C TYR A 19 -8.67 0.66 0.80
N PHE A 20 -7.97 0.40 1.91
CA PHE A 20 -7.65 1.41 2.93
C PHE A 20 -6.44 1.01 3.77
N GLY A 21 -5.81 1.99 4.41
CA GLY A 21 -4.73 1.74 5.35
C GLY A 21 -5.24 1.50 6.77
N ALA A 22 -4.95 0.34 7.38
CA ALA A 22 -5.34 0.00 8.75
C ALA A 22 -4.27 -0.79 9.50
N ASP A 23 -4.31 -0.70 10.83
CA ASP A 23 -3.42 -1.42 11.74
C ASP A 23 -4.18 -2.56 12.41
N GLY A 24 -3.76 -3.80 12.12
CA GLY A 24 -4.33 -5.01 12.71
C GLY A 24 -3.65 -5.46 14.01
N GLY A 25 -2.66 -4.71 14.49
CA GLY A 25 -1.95 -4.95 15.76
C GLY A 25 -0.65 -5.75 15.65
N GLU A 26 -0.39 -6.44 14.54
CA GLU A 26 0.79 -7.31 14.38
C GLU A 26 1.88 -6.70 13.47
N PHE A 27 1.48 -6.01 12.39
CA PHE A 27 2.38 -5.52 11.34
C PHE A 27 2.37 -3.99 11.19
N GLY A 28 1.74 -3.27 12.13
CA GLY A 28 1.49 -1.84 11.99
C GLY A 28 0.50 -1.52 10.87
N ARG A 29 0.48 -0.27 10.41
CA ARG A 29 -0.48 0.20 9.41
C ARG A 29 -0.14 -0.32 8.00
N GLU A 30 -0.95 -1.24 7.50
CA GLU A 30 -0.79 -1.94 6.22
C GLU A 30 -1.95 -1.69 5.26
N LEU A 31 -1.88 -2.25 4.04
CA LEU A 31 -2.98 -2.22 3.07
C LEU A 31 -4.01 -3.30 3.40
N TRP A 32 -5.27 -2.89 3.55
CA TRP A 32 -6.42 -3.75 3.81
C TRP A 32 -7.47 -3.58 2.72
N ARG A 33 -8.30 -4.62 2.56
CA ARG A 33 -9.49 -4.59 1.70
C ARG A 33 -10.73 -5.06 2.45
N THR A 34 -11.89 -4.58 2.03
CA THR A 34 -13.19 -5.04 2.54
C THR A 34 -14.26 -5.02 1.45
N ASP A 35 -15.18 -5.99 1.51
CA ASP A 35 -16.45 -6.00 0.77
C ASP A 35 -17.62 -5.40 1.59
N GLY A 36 -17.34 -4.90 2.80
CA GLY A 36 -18.31 -4.39 3.75
C GLY A 36 -18.80 -5.42 4.78
N SER A 37 -18.32 -6.67 4.69
CA SER A 37 -18.57 -7.71 5.69
C SER A 37 -17.35 -7.96 6.57
N GLU A 38 -17.57 -8.44 7.80
CA GLU A 38 -16.48 -8.85 8.70
C GLU A 38 -15.62 -9.98 8.10
N PRO A 39 -16.20 -11.06 7.52
CA PRO A 39 -15.39 -12.11 6.88
C PRO A 39 -14.64 -11.65 5.62
N GLY A 40 -15.15 -10.63 4.92
CA GLY A 40 -14.51 -10.07 3.73
C GLY A 40 -13.52 -8.95 4.02
N THR A 41 -13.25 -8.65 5.31
CA THR A 41 -12.27 -7.65 5.72
C THR A 41 -10.95 -8.31 6.08
N GLU A 42 -9.93 -8.07 5.26
CA GLU A 42 -8.64 -8.75 5.42
C GLU A 42 -7.46 -7.87 5.01
N GLN A 43 -6.29 -8.18 5.56
CA GLN A 43 -5.03 -7.58 5.14
C GLN A 43 -4.70 -8.10 3.73
N VAL A 44 -4.40 -7.19 2.81
CA VAL A 44 -4.04 -7.56 1.44
C VAL A 44 -2.67 -8.22 1.42
N LYS A 45 -1.71 -7.58 2.10
CA LYS A 45 -0.34 -8.07 2.27
C LYS A 45 0.37 -7.27 3.37
N ASP A 46 1.26 -7.92 4.12
CA ASP A 46 2.33 -7.26 4.86
C ASP A 46 3.40 -6.75 3.86
N ILE A 47 3.32 -5.46 3.52
CA ILE A 47 4.19 -4.82 2.52
C ILE A 47 5.54 -4.45 3.14
N PHE A 48 5.60 -4.23 4.45
CA PHE A 48 6.85 -3.96 5.16
C PHE A 48 7.07 -4.95 6.33
N PRO A 49 7.44 -6.21 5.98
CA PRO A 49 7.78 -7.19 7.00
C PRO A 49 8.99 -6.67 7.77
N LEU A 50 8.93 -6.73 9.10
CA LEU A 50 9.93 -6.23 10.06
C LEU A 50 9.86 -4.71 10.39
N GLY A 51 8.84 -3.99 9.91
CA GLY A 51 8.66 -2.55 10.14
C GLY A 51 7.57 -2.15 11.14
N THR A 52 7.29 -0.84 11.22
CA THR A 52 6.15 -0.25 11.95
C THR A 52 4.88 -0.14 11.08
N GLY A 53 4.85 -0.85 9.94
CA GLY A 53 3.84 -0.75 8.90
C GLY A 53 4.30 0.01 7.66
N SER A 54 3.64 -0.26 6.54
CA SER A 54 3.91 0.35 5.24
C SER A 54 3.23 1.69 4.99
N ALA A 55 2.32 2.11 5.89
CA ALA A 55 1.63 3.40 5.83
C ALA A 55 1.09 3.77 4.42
N PRO A 56 0.22 2.93 3.82
CA PRO A 56 -0.25 3.15 2.46
C PRO A 56 -1.02 4.48 2.35
N ALA A 57 -0.68 5.27 1.34
CA ALA A 57 -1.23 6.59 1.10
C ALA A 57 -1.57 6.81 -0.38
N TRP A 58 -2.40 7.81 -0.65
CA TRP A 58 -2.80 8.25 -2.00
C TRP A 58 -3.39 7.13 -2.89
N LEU A 59 -4.13 6.20 -2.28
CA LEU A 59 -4.80 5.12 -3.00
C LEU A 59 -5.69 5.71 -4.11
N THR A 60 -5.46 5.27 -5.35
CA THR A 60 -6.14 5.76 -6.54
C THR A 60 -6.44 4.59 -7.46
N SER A 61 -7.72 4.38 -7.76
CA SER A 61 -8.16 3.41 -8.77
C SER A 61 -8.25 4.12 -10.13
N TRP A 62 -7.49 3.65 -11.11
CA TRP A 62 -7.49 4.24 -12.44
C TRP A 62 -7.17 3.21 -13.52
N ASN A 63 -7.95 3.22 -14.60
CA ASN A 63 -7.74 2.38 -15.80
C ASN A 63 -7.56 0.87 -15.50
N GLY A 64 -8.29 0.34 -14.51
CA GLY A 64 -8.20 -1.08 -14.12
C GLY A 64 -7.01 -1.42 -13.22
N TRP A 65 -6.33 -0.42 -12.67
CA TRP A 65 -5.23 -0.58 -11.73
C TRP A 65 -5.51 0.16 -10.42
N LEU A 66 -4.95 -0.34 -9.32
CA LEU A 66 -4.88 0.36 -8.04
C LEU A 66 -3.45 0.87 -7.82
N TYR A 67 -3.31 2.18 -7.69
CA TYR A 67 -2.04 2.87 -7.42
C TYR A 67 -2.01 3.37 -5.98
N PHE A 68 -0.88 3.25 -5.29
CA PHE A 68 -0.65 3.91 -4.00
C PHE A 68 0.83 4.15 -3.72
N THR A 69 1.13 4.89 -2.66
CA THR A 69 2.49 5.00 -2.11
C THR A 69 2.56 4.24 -0.80
N ALA A 70 3.67 3.56 -0.54
CA ALA A 70 3.90 2.90 0.74
C ALA A 70 5.37 2.99 1.12
N SER A 71 5.65 3.03 2.42
CA SER A 71 6.98 2.77 2.98
C SER A 71 7.24 1.28 2.99
N GLY A 72 8.49 0.87 2.78
CA GLY A 72 8.89 -0.50 3.05
C GLY A 72 10.13 -0.95 2.30
N VAL A 73 10.61 -2.13 2.70
CA VAL A 73 11.61 -2.90 1.98
C VAL A 73 10.91 -4.11 1.39
N ASP A 74 10.14 -3.93 0.31
CA ASP A 74 9.72 -5.10 -0.45
C ASP A 74 10.98 -5.73 -1.05
N THR A 75 11.59 -6.68 -0.32
CA THR A 75 12.84 -7.38 -0.65
C THR A 75 12.68 -8.44 -1.72
N THR A 76 11.60 -8.40 -2.51
CA THR A 76 11.53 -9.15 -3.78
C THR A 76 12.56 -8.68 -4.83
N TRP A 77 13.42 -7.71 -4.47
CA TRP A 77 14.66 -7.23 -5.10
C TRP A 77 15.76 -8.26 -5.41
N MET A 78 15.44 -9.40 -6.00
CA MET A 78 16.30 -9.97 -7.04
C MET A 78 15.75 -9.62 -8.43
N LEU A 79 15.37 -8.36 -8.62
CA LEU A 79 15.19 -7.83 -9.97
C LEU A 79 16.56 -7.34 -10.46
N GLU A 80 16.97 -7.86 -11.62
CA GLU A 80 18.13 -7.36 -12.36
C GLU A 80 18.02 -5.83 -12.53
N TRP A 81 19.17 -5.15 -12.44
CA TRP A 81 19.31 -3.69 -12.58
C TRP A 81 18.63 -3.08 -13.82
N GLN A 82 18.22 -3.90 -14.78
CA GLN A 82 17.52 -3.53 -16.00
C GLN A 82 16.03 -3.18 -15.81
N LEU A 83 15.45 -3.44 -14.63
CA LEU A 83 14.06 -3.08 -14.28
C LEU A 83 13.95 -1.84 -13.39
N VAL A 84 15.07 -1.18 -13.12
CA VAL A 84 15.10 0.14 -12.49
C VAL A 84 14.97 1.17 -13.60
N ASP A 85 13.82 1.81 -13.72
CA ASP A 85 13.70 2.98 -14.60
C ASP A 85 14.50 4.16 -13.99
N GLU A 86 15.04 5.02 -14.85
CA GLU A 86 15.85 6.19 -14.46
C GLU A 86 15.08 7.21 -13.59
N CYS A 87 13.79 6.96 -13.29
CA CYS A 87 12.90 7.85 -12.55
C CYS A 87 12.40 7.31 -11.20
N GLY A 88 12.79 6.09 -10.78
CA GLY A 88 12.35 5.54 -9.48
C GLY A 88 10.83 5.30 -9.39
N GLY A 89 10.21 4.78 -10.46
CA GLY A 89 8.77 4.69 -10.69
C GLY A 89 7.95 3.71 -9.83
N PHE A 90 6.65 3.62 -10.17
CA PHE A 90 5.68 2.70 -9.56
C PHE A 90 6.04 1.24 -9.84
N ARG A 91 6.09 0.42 -8.79
CA ARG A 91 6.35 -1.03 -8.82
C ARG A 91 5.06 -1.79 -9.01
N GLN A 92 5.05 -2.81 -9.86
CA GLN A 92 3.93 -3.76 -9.88
C GLN A 92 4.04 -4.70 -8.68
N SER A 93 2.90 -4.95 -8.03
CA SER A 93 2.83 -5.90 -6.92
C SER A 93 3.07 -7.34 -7.39
N GLY A 94 3.82 -8.10 -6.60
CA GLY A 94 3.99 -9.55 -6.78
C GLY A 94 2.80 -10.38 -6.29
N PHE A 95 1.92 -9.81 -5.46
CA PHE A 95 0.74 -10.50 -4.92
C PHE A 95 -0.54 -10.22 -5.73
N ASP A 96 -0.59 -9.11 -6.45
CA ASP A 96 -1.73 -8.76 -7.33
C ASP A 96 -1.22 -8.04 -8.59
N PRO A 97 -1.46 -8.60 -9.79
CA PRO A 97 -0.96 -8.02 -11.03
C PRO A 97 -1.66 -6.72 -11.42
N ARG A 98 -2.72 -6.28 -10.74
CA ARG A 98 -3.43 -5.00 -10.97
C ARG A 98 -3.08 -3.93 -9.94
N VAL A 99 -2.22 -4.24 -8.99
CA VAL A 99 -1.77 -3.31 -7.97
C VAL A 99 -0.39 -2.78 -8.33
N ARG A 100 -0.21 -1.45 -8.26
CA ARG A 100 1.08 -0.79 -8.39
C ARG A 100 1.33 0.16 -7.22
N PHE A 101 2.57 0.22 -6.75
CA PHE A 101 2.92 1.11 -5.65
C PHE A 101 4.31 1.71 -5.79
N ALA A 102 4.44 2.97 -5.40
CA ALA A 102 5.73 3.61 -5.27
C ALA A 102 6.25 3.38 -3.85
N VAL A 103 7.49 2.89 -3.74
CA VAL A 103 8.19 2.72 -2.46
C VAL A 103 9.19 3.84 -2.31
N SER A 104 9.05 4.67 -1.28
CA SER A 104 10.11 5.62 -0.94
C SER A 104 11.25 4.84 -0.26
N ALA A 105 12.31 4.51 -0.99
CA ALA A 105 13.53 4.04 -0.35
C ALA A 105 14.22 5.16 0.46
N GLU A 106 13.90 6.43 0.18
CA GLU A 106 14.45 7.58 0.90
C GLU A 106 13.37 8.64 1.15
N THR A 107 13.34 9.18 2.37
CA THR A 107 12.47 10.28 2.81
C THR A 107 12.92 11.65 2.31
N THR A 108 13.71 11.71 1.22
CA THR A 108 14.12 12.99 0.62
C THR A 108 13.81 13.01 -0.87
N TRP A 109 12.69 13.66 -1.19
CA TRP A 109 12.52 14.27 -2.51
C TRP A 109 13.57 15.39 -2.60
N ASN A 110 14.59 15.21 -3.44
CA ASN A 110 15.48 16.30 -3.84
C ASN A 110 15.06 16.74 -5.26
N PRO A 111 14.59 17.98 -5.46
CA PRO A 111 14.10 18.49 -6.75
C PRO A 111 15.08 18.33 -7.91
#